data_AF-R5BAX6-F1
#
_entry.id   AF-R5BAX6-F1
#
_cell.length_a   1.000
_cell.length_b   1.000
_cell.length_c   1.000
_cell.angle_alpha   90.00
_cell.angle_beta   90.00
_cell.angle_gamma   90.00
#
_symmetry.space_group_name_H-M   'P 1'
#
loop_
_entity.id
_entity.type
_entity.pdbx_description
1 polymer ?
#
loop_
_entity_poly.entity_id
_entity_poly.type
_entity_poly.pdbx_seq_one_letter_code
_entity_poly.pdbx_strand_id
1 'polypeptide(L)' 'MPTIFYFFGFRFMFYANDHWPIHVHVVKGDVNAKFTIFPVK' A
#
# COMPACT_ATOMS: atom_id res chain seq x y z
N MET A 1 5.85 -2.58 -7.15
CA MET A 1 4.55 -2.00 -6.72
C MET A 1 4.51 -0.53 -7.13
N PRO A 2 3.58 -0.10 -8.01
CA PRO A 2 3.40 1.31 -8.33
C PRO A 2 2.94 2.10 -7.10
N THR A 3 3.41 3.36 -6.99
CA THR A 3 2.93 4.29 -5.96
C THR A 3 1.60 4.89 -6.42
N ILE A 4 0.57 4.75 -5.60
CA ILE A 4 -0.80 5.21 -5.90
C ILE A 4 -1.15 6.51 -5.19
N PHE A 5 -0.47 6.84 -4.08
CA PHE A 5 -0.79 8.02 -3.28
C PHE A 5 0.40 8.46 -2.42
N TYR A 6 0.49 9.76 -2.17
CA TYR A 6 1.49 10.39 -1.31
C TYR A 6 0.80 11.20 -0.20
N PHE A 7 1.25 11.04 1.04
CA PHE A 7 0.70 11.79 2.19
C PHE A 7 1.78 12.00 3.26
N PHE A 8 2.09 13.25 3.65
CA PHE A 8 3.10 13.58 4.67
C PHE A 8 4.44 12.82 4.53
N GLY A 9 4.90 12.64 3.29
CA GLY A 9 6.14 11.92 2.96
C GLY A 9 6.03 10.39 2.99
N PHE A 10 4.85 9.84 3.30
CA PHE A 10 4.53 8.43 3.12
C PHE A 10 4.17 8.14 1.66
N ARG A 11 4.63 6.99 1.18
CA ARG A 11 4.33 6.45 -0.14
C ARG A 11 3.42 5.23 0.01
N PHE A 12 2.24 5.31 -0.57
CA PHE A 12 1.28 4.20 -0.61
C PHE A 12 1.42 3.47 -1.93
N MET A 13 1.59 2.16 -1.86
CA MET A 13 1.89 1.32 -3.02
C MET A 13 0.90 0.17 -3.06
N PHE A 14 0.34 -0.08 -4.25
CA PHE A 14 -0.62 -1.15 -4.49
C PHE A 14 -0.29 -1.84 -5.79
N TYR A 15 -0.39 -3.16 -5.83
CA TYR A 15 -0.23 -3.94 -7.06
C TYR A 15 -1.50 -4.74 -7.31
N ALA A 16 -2.20 -4.44 -8.41
CA ALA A 16 -3.50 -5.03 -8.70
C ALA A 16 -3.45 -6.54 -8.98
N ASN A 17 -2.31 -7.04 -9.48
CA ASN A 17 -2.09 -8.47 -9.75
C ASN A 17 -1.32 -9.17 -8.61
N ASP A 18 -1.34 -8.60 -7.40
CA ASP A 18 -0.69 -9.23 -6.24
C ASP A 18 -1.51 -10.40 -5.68
N HIS A 19 -0.91 -11.13 -4.74
CA HIS A 19 -1.52 -12.27 -4.09
C HIS A 19 -2.53 -11.88 -2.99
N TRP A 20 -3.46 -12.78 -2.71
CA TRP A 20 -4.40 -12.64 -1.60
C TRP A 20 -3.69 -12.76 -0.23
N PRO A 21 -4.18 -12.07 0.82
CA PRO A 21 -5.25 -11.07 0.79
C PRO A 21 -4.80 -9.72 0.21
N ILE A 22 -5.74 -8.97 -0.38
CA ILE A 22 -5.51 -7.63 -0.95
C ILE A 22 -4.92 -6.72 0.15
N HIS A 23 -3.83 -6.02 -0.16
CA HIS A 23 -3.13 -5.21 0.83
C HIS A 23 -2.43 -4.00 0.18
N VAL A 24 -2.17 -2.98 1.00
CA VAL A 24 -1.40 -1.79 0.61
C VAL A 24 -0.10 -1.77 1.39
N HIS A 25 0.99 -1.44 0.71
CA HIS A 25 2.28 -1.15 1.33
C HIS A 25 2.41 0.34 1.60
N VAL A 26 2.90 0.70 2.78
CA VAL A 26 3.16 2.10 3.18
C VAL A 26 4.63 2.23 3.56
N VAL A 27 5.33 3.15 2.90
CA VAL A 27 6.79 3.31 3.04
C VAL A 27 7.13 4.75 3.39
N LYS A 28 8.07 4.96 4.33
CA LYS A 28 8.68 6.28 4.63
C LYS A 28 10.12 6.08 5.12
N GLY A 29 11.09 6.55 4.33
CA GLY A 29 12.50 6.25 4.57
C GLY A 29 12.71 4.73 4.59
N ASP A 30 13.34 4.22 5.65
CA ASP A 30 13.61 2.79 5.83
C ASP A 30 12.47 2.03 6.53
N VAL A 31 11.38 2.72 6.89
CA VAL A 31 10.22 2.12 7.57
C VAL A 31 9.20 1.63 6.55
N ASN A 32 8.73 0.40 6.74
CA ASN A 32 7.76 -0.28 5.88
C ASN A 32 6.62 -0.86 6.72
N ALA A 33 5.38 -0.67 6.27
CA ALA A 33 4.18 -1.27 6.85
C ALA A 33 3.30 -1.90 5.76
N LYS A 34 2.49 -2.89 6.14
CA LYS A 34 1.53 -3.58 5.27
C LYS A 34 0.18 -3.65 5.96
N PHE A 35 -0.87 -3.26 5.24
CA PHE A 35 -2.24 -3.29 5.73
C PHE A 35 -3.11 -4.10 4.78
N THR A 36 -3.76 -5.15 5.29
CA THR A 36 -4.82 -5.85 4.56
C THR A 36 -6.03 -4.94 4.45
N ILE A 37 -6.62 -4.86 3.26
CA ILE A 37 -7.78 -4.04 2.97
C ILE A 37 -8.92 -4.88 2.43
N PHE A 38 -10.14 -4.43 2.69
CA PHE A 38 -11.35 -5.01 2.13
C PHE A 38 -12.07 -3.92 1.31
N PRO A 39 -12.63 -4.26 0.13
CA PRO A 39 -13.46 -3.33 -0.62
C PRO A 39 -14.60 -2.81 0.25
N VAL A 40 -14.80 -1.50 0.24
CA VAL A 40 -15.99 -0.86 0.82
C VAL A 40 -17.07 -0.72 -0.27
N LYS A 41 -18.33 -0.79 0.12
CA LYS A 41 -19.49 -0.69 -0.77
C LYS A 41 -19.78 0.77 -1.15
#